data_AF-C0CL75-F1
#
_entry.id   AF-C0CL75-F1
#
_cell.length_a   1.000
_cell.length_b   1.000
_cell.length_c   1.000
_cell.angle_alpha   90.00
_cell.angle_beta   90.00
_cell.angle_gamma   90.00
#
_symmetry.space_group_name_H-M   'P 1'
#
loop_
_entity.id
_entity.type
_entity.pdbx_description
1 polymer ?
#
loop_
_entity_poly.entity_id
_entity_poly.type
_entity_poly.pdbx_seq_one_letter_code
_entity_poly.pdbx_strand_id
1 'polypeptide(L)'
;MGLQLKFKVESIRKIPNPYLSKEDGEKKAMMYMAICDVKNLPDNIPMETNPRKQKLTMGVPKKIKASLLDESYLDFYLLNRGLCISAADVTFNNYSNEICVSFDDFECHGDVDGGHTYKVILENRDKLDYGRQFVKLEFLTGVEDIFQRLAAARNTSTQVQDKSIAELEKRFEIIKRAVQYEPYASNIYFEENDQGNIDVTDILAILNMFNLDLYPDMEKFPTASYSSKKKCINTYIDYHKRYGESSENPYIKMEPIMRDLFKLYDYIEINMAKYYKEKFPVGKYGLTKGVSVAKNGELYRSKFYGNRMEYLSPTGFIYPILGAFRALLREKNGVYTWMKNPFIVVDDLGGELVATTVERSRTLGNNPQSVGKDSGNWKTLYMTVKLGLLE
;
A
#
# COMPACT_ATOMS: atom_id res chain seq x y z
N MET A 1 1.55 -24.61 16.50
CA MET A 1 0.52 -25.67 16.54
C MET A 1 -0.16 -25.64 15.19
N GLY A 2 -0.14 -26.77 14.46
CA GLY A 2 -0.85 -26.85 13.18
C GLY A 2 -2.36 -26.85 13.36
N LEU A 3 -3.10 -26.40 12.34
CA LEU A 3 -4.55 -26.47 12.24
C LEU A 3 -4.92 -27.60 11.27
N GLN A 4 -5.95 -28.38 11.62
CA GLN A 4 -6.49 -29.40 10.74
C GLN A 4 -8.00 -29.18 10.55
N LEU A 5 -8.44 -29.10 9.30
CA LEU A 5 -9.84 -28.91 8.94
C LEU A 5 -10.36 -30.19 8.27
N LYS A 6 -11.50 -30.69 8.75
CA LYS A 6 -12.15 -31.88 8.20
C LYS A 6 -13.59 -31.55 7.86
N PHE A 7 -13.99 -31.78 6.61
CA PHE A 7 -15.33 -31.44 6.13
C PHE A 7 -15.71 -32.23 4.89
N LYS A 8 -17.02 -32.26 4.59
CA LYS A 8 -17.56 -33.00 3.45
C LYS A 8 -17.43 -32.23 2.14
N VAL A 9 -17.14 -32.97 1.07
CA VAL A 9 -17.10 -32.46 -0.31
C VAL A 9 -17.88 -33.40 -1.24
N GLU A 10 -18.47 -32.85 -2.29
CA GLU A 10 -19.22 -33.61 -3.30
C GLU A 10 -18.30 -34.39 -4.23
N SER A 11 -17.14 -33.82 -4.52
CA SER A 11 -16.12 -34.47 -5.33
C SER A 11 -14.75 -33.86 -5.06
N ILE A 12 -13.71 -34.65 -5.31
CA ILE A 12 -12.32 -34.22 -5.30
C ILE A 12 -11.55 -34.90 -6.43
N ARG A 13 -10.60 -34.19 -7.02
CA ARG A 13 -9.64 -34.73 -7.98
C ARG A 13 -8.25 -34.25 -7.63
N LYS A 14 -7.31 -35.19 -7.55
CA LYS A 14 -5.87 -34.89 -7.56
C LYS A 14 -5.44 -34.64 -8.99
N ILE A 15 -4.77 -33.52 -9.23
CA ILE A 15 -4.21 -33.15 -10.53
C ILE A 15 -2.72 -33.50 -10.52
N PRO A 16 -2.25 -34.43 -11.38
CA PRO A 16 -0.84 -34.81 -11.42
C PRO A 16 0.06 -33.62 -11.75
N ASN A 17 1.17 -33.50 -11.03
CA ASN A 17 2.18 -32.50 -11.34
C ASN A 17 2.91 -32.89 -12.64
N PRO A 18 2.88 -32.04 -13.70
CA PRO A 18 3.46 -32.36 -15.01
C PRO A 18 4.99 -32.39 -15.03
N TYR A 19 5.66 -31.98 -13.94
CA TYR A 19 7.10 -31.97 -13.81
C TYR A 19 7.65 -33.21 -13.09
N LEU A 20 6.81 -34.08 -12.51
CA LEU A 20 7.28 -35.25 -11.74
C LEU A 20 8.25 -36.15 -12.52
N SER A 21 8.05 -36.30 -13.83
CA SER A 21 8.88 -37.13 -14.71
C SER A 21 9.87 -36.35 -15.57
N LYS A 22 9.99 -35.03 -15.38
CA LYS A 22 10.88 -34.15 -16.16
C LYS A 22 12.19 -33.90 -15.41
N GLU A 23 13.23 -33.44 -16.08
CA GLU A 23 14.45 -32.99 -15.39
C GLU A 23 14.17 -31.66 -14.66
N ASP A 24 13.71 -30.64 -15.38
CA ASP A 24 13.41 -29.33 -14.82
C ASP A 24 12.00 -29.19 -14.22
N GLY A 25 11.80 -28.16 -13.40
CA GLY A 25 10.51 -27.73 -12.84
C GLY A 25 10.24 -28.18 -11.40
N GLU A 26 9.26 -27.54 -10.76
CA GLU A 26 8.90 -27.77 -9.36
C GLU A 26 8.31 -29.18 -9.17
N LYS A 27 8.94 -30.01 -8.33
CA LYS A 27 8.56 -31.42 -8.12
C LYS A 27 7.67 -31.62 -6.91
N LYS A 28 7.75 -30.73 -5.91
CA LYS A 28 7.04 -30.88 -4.63
C LYS A 28 5.56 -30.53 -4.75
N ALA A 29 5.24 -29.59 -5.63
CA ALA A 29 3.89 -29.05 -5.76
C ALA A 29 2.87 -30.14 -6.13
N MET A 30 1.74 -30.18 -5.42
CA MET A 30 0.56 -30.99 -5.78
C MET A 30 -0.69 -30.11 -5.77
N MET A 31 -1.64 -30.45 -6.64
CA MET A 31 -2.88 -29.71 -6.80
C MET A 31 -4.09 -30.63 -6.60
N TYR A 32 -5.07 -30.16 -5.85
CA TYR A 32 -6.35 -30.83 -5.64
C TYR A 32 -7.49 -29.87 -5.97
N MET A 33 -8.51 -30.34 -6.68
CA MET A 33 -9.73 -29.59 -6.93
C MET A 33 -10.90 -30.29 -6.29
N ALA A 34 -11.66 -29.59 -5.46
CA ALA A 34 -12.85 -30.11 -4.81
C ALA A 34 -14.08 -29.22 -5.06
N ILE A 35 -15.26 -29.82 -5.01
CA ILE A 35 -16.55 -29.13 -4.99
C ILE A 35 -17.15 -29.33 -3.60
N CYS A 36 -17.44 -28.24 -2.90
CA CYS A 36 -17.94 -28.28 -1.53
C CYS A 36 -19.30 -27.57 -1.45
N ASP A 37 -20.26 -28.16 -0.75
CA ASP A 37 -21.48 -27.46 -0.35
C ASP A 37 -21.08 -26.26 0.53
N VAL A 38 -21.62 -25.08 0.22
CA VAL A 38 -21.31 -23.84 0.95
C VAL A 38 -21.61 -23.94 2.46
N LYS A 39 -22.53 -24.82 2.87
CA LYS A 39 -22.86 -25.10 4.26
C LYS A 39 -21.85 -26.00 4.97
N ASN A 40 -21.08 -26.80 4.23
CA ASN A 40 -20.02 -27.66 4.77
C ASN A 40 -18.66 -26.95 4.83
N LEU A 41 -18.53 -25.76 4.26
CA LEU A 41 -17.28 -25.00 4.23
C LEU A 41 -16.84 -24.64 5.67
N PRO A 42 -15.60 -24.91 6.10
CA PRO A 42 -15.14 -24.50 7.45
C PRO A 42 -15.15 -22.98 7.63
N ASP A 43 -15.41 -22.46 8.83
CA ASP A 43 -15.42 -21.01 9.13
C ASP A 43 -14.08 -20.46 9.67
N ASN A 44 -13.07 -21.32 9.77
CA ASN A 44 -11.77 -21.04 10.34
C ASN A 44 -10.60 -21.35 9.39
N ILE A 45 -10.78 -21.20 8.06
CA ILE A 45 -9.67 -21.26 7.10
C ILE A 45 -8.73 -20.07 7.38
N PRO A 46 -7.41 -20.27 7.53
CA PRO A 46 -6.46 -19.18 7.73
C PRO A 46 -6.49 -18.17 6.57
N MET A 47 -6.44 -16.88 6.88
CA MET A 47 -6.62 -15.80 5.90
C MET A 47 -5.39 -14.88 5.75
N GLU A 48 -4.37 -15.03 6.59
CA GLU A 48 -3.20 -14.12 6.60
C GLU A 48 -2.39 -14.17 5.31
N THR A 49 -2.53 -15.25 4.55
CA THR A 49 -1.93 -15.46 3.23
C THR A 49 -2.62 -14.69 2.10
N ASN A 50 -3.80 -14.08 2.35
CA ASN A 50 -4.53 -13.33 1.33
C ASN A 50 -4.03 -11.87 1.31
N PRO A 51 -3.56 -11.33 0.17
CA PRO A 51 -3.01 -9.98 0.08
C PRO A 51 -4.06 -8.85 0.14
N ARG A 52 -5.32 -9.15 0.45
CA ARG A 52 -6.41 -8.15 0.50
C ARG A 52 -7.18 -8.31 1.79
N LYS A 53 -7.59 -7.19 2.38
CA LYS A 53 -8.70 -7.22 3.35
C LYS A 53 -10.04 -7.35 2.63
N GLN A 54 -10.93 -8.18 3.16
CA GLN A 54 -12.24 -8.42 2.55
C GLN A 54 -13.27 -7.37 3.00
N LYS A 55 -13.57 -6.38 2.14
CA LYS A 55 -14.64 -5.39 2.36
C LYS A 55 -15.92 -5.79 1.60
N LEU A 56 -16.90 -6.34 2.31
CA LEU A 56 -18.11 -6.94 1.72
C LEU A 56 -19.12 -5.94 1.15
N THR A 57 -18.92 -4.65 1.38
CA THR A 57 -19.77 -3.56 0.85
C THR A 57 -19.43 -3.18 -0.60
N MET A 58 -18.34 -3.72 -1.15
CA MET A 58 -17.81 -3.40 -2.48
C MET A 58 -18.49 -4.17 -3.63
N GLY A 59 -18.27 -3.73 -4.87
CA GLY A 59 -19.00 -4.21 -6.05
C GLY A 59 -18.85 -5.71 -6.35
N VAL A 60 -17.66 -6.30 -6.19
CA VAL A 60 -17.43 -7.74 -6.44
C VAL A 60 -18.14 -8.61 -5.39
N PRO A 61 -17.97 -8.39 -4.07
CA PRO A 61 -18.74 -9.09 -3.03
C PRO A 61 -20.25 -9.01 -3.21
N LYS A 62 -20.78 -7.85 -3.62
CA LYS A 62 -22.21 -7.70 -3.92
C LYS A 62 -22.70 -8.63 -5.03
N LYS A 63 -21.92 -8.77 -6.12
CA LYS A 63 -22.24 -9.69 -7.22
C LYS A 63 -22.17 -11.14 -6.77
N ILE A 64 -21.12 -11.51 -6.03
CA ILE A 64 -20.97 -12.86 -5.45
C ILE A 64 -22.16 -13.19 -4.56
N LYS A 65 -22.55 -12.26 -3.69
CA LYS A 65 -23.69 -12.42 -2.78
C LYS A 65 -25.00 -12.60 -3.54
N ALA A 66 -25.23 -11.80 -4.59
CA ALA A 66 -26.43 -11.92 -5.41
C ALA A 66 -26.52 -13.30 -6.08
N SER A 67 -25.43 -13.78 -6.69
CA SER A 67 -25.41 -15.13 -7.31
C SER A 67 -25.49 -16.27 -6.28
N LEU A 68 -24.95 -16.07 -5.07
CA LEU A 68 -25.00 -17.08 -4.00
C LEU A 68 -26.43 -17.24 -3.46
N LEU A 69 -27.16 -16.14 -3.29
CA LEU A 69 -28.49 -16.13 -2.68
C LEU A 69 -29.64 -16.45 -3.64
N ASP A 70 -29.39 -16.45 -4.95
CA ASP A 70 -30.42 -16.80 -5.94
C ASP A 70 -30.48 -18.32 -6.15
N GLU A 71 -31.20 -19.01 -5.28
CA GLU A 71 -31.40 -20.47 -5.38
C GLU A 71 -32.33 -20.88 -6.53
N SER A 72 -32.84 -19.94 -7.33
CA SER A 72 -33.53 -20.26 -8.59
C SER A 72 -32.55 -20.79 -9.64
N TYR A 73 -31.27 -20.40 -9.53
CA TYR A 73 -30.18 -20.83 -10.39
C TYR A 73 -29.11 -21.57 -9.58
N LEU A 74 -28.88 -22.84 -9.90
CA LEU A 74 -27.94 -23.73 -9.20
C LEU A 74 -26.56 -23.73 -9.86
N ASP A 75 -26.08 -22.55 -10.26
CA ASP A 75 -24.87 -22.35 -11.07
C ASP A 75 -23.79 -21.52 -10.36
N PHE A 76 -23.94 -21.22 -9.07
CA PHE A 76 -22.97 -20.41 -8.31
C PHE A 76 -21.54 -20.94 -8.43
N TYR A 77 -21.33 -22.26 -8.35
CA TYR A 77 -20.02 -22.89 -8.48
C TYR A 77 -19.40 -22.74 -9.88
N LEU A 78 -20.21 -22.50 -10.90
CA LEU A 78 -19.78 -22.22 -12.27
C LEU A 78 -19.41 -20.74 -12.43
N LEU A 79 -20.24 -19.84 -11.90
CA LEU A 79 -20.07 -18.40 -11.99
C LEU A 79 -18.92 -17.87 -11.10
N ASN A 80 -18.71 -18.49 -9.95
CA ASN A 80 -17.68 -18.11 -8.99
C ASN A 80 -16.36 -18.87 -9.27
N ARG A 81 -15.20 -18.22 -9.06
CA ARG A 81 -13.88 -18.86 -9.25
C ARG A 81 -13.52 -19.85 -8.13
N GLY A 82 -14.14 -19.72 -6.96
CA GLY A 82 -13.86 -20.53 -5.79
C GLY A 82 -12.84 -19.91 -4.83
N LEU A 83 -12.23 -20.76 -4.02
CA LEU A 83 -11.10 -20.43 -3.15
C LEU A 83 -9.85 -21.16 -3.67
N CYS A 84 -8.69 -20.51 -3.58
CA CYS A 84 -7.37 -21.08 -3.79
C CYS A 84 -6.66 -21.09 -2.44
N ILE A 85 -6.28 -22.27 -1.94
CA ILE A 85 -5.80 -22.48 -0.59
C ILE A 85 -4.43 -23.16 -0.66
N SER A 86 -3.43 -22.57 0.00
CA SER A 86 -2.14 -23.21 0.26
C SER A 86 -2.24 -24.02 1.54
N ALA A 87 -1.74 -25.25 1.55
CA ALA A 87 -1.86 -26.18 2.68
C ALA A 87 -0.61 -27.07 2.79
N ALA A 88 -0.33 -27.55 4.00
CA ALA A 88 0.76 -28.49 4.25
C ALA A 88 0.46 -29.87 3.65
N ASP A 89 -0.77 -30.37 3.85
CA ASP A 89 -1.20 -31.67 3.37
C ASP A 89 -2.71 -31.72 3.09
N VAL A 90 -3.11 -32.59 2.17
CA VAL A 90 -4.51 -32.85 1.81
C VAL A 90 -4.72 -34.35 1.66
N THR A 91 -5.61 -34.90 2.48
CA THR A 91 -6.07 -36.29 2.39
C THR A 91 -7.57 -36.35 2.15
N PHE A 92 -8.03 -37.46 1.56
CA PHE A 92 -9.45 -37.68 1.28
C PHE A 92 -9.88 -39.08 1.69
N ASN A 93 -11.00 -39.17 2.40
CA ASN A 93 -11.62 -40.42 2.77
C ASN A 93 -12.82 -40.72 1.85
N ASN A 94 -12.64 -41.69 0.94
CA ASN A 94 -13.67 -42.12 -0.01
C ASN A 94 -14.92 -42.72 0.64
N TYR A 95 -14.85 -43.21 1.89
CA TYR A 95 -16.00 -43.81 2.58
C TYR A 95 -16.91 -42.74 3.18
N SER A 96 -16.34 -41.66 3.74
CA SER A 96 -17.11 -40.58 4.37
C SER A 96 -17.29 -39.36 3.47
N ASN A 97 -16.66 -39.34 2.29
CA ASN A 97 -16.55 -38.17 1.40
C ASN A 97 -16.00 -36.93 2.12
N GLU A 98 -15.07 -37.15 3.05
CA GLU A 98 -14.45 -36.09 3.83
C GLU A 98 -13.04 -35.79 3.33
N ILE A 99 -12.78 -34.52 3.06
CA ILE A 99 -11.43 -33.99 2.89
C ILE A 99 -10.87 -33.62 4.26
N CYS A 100 -9.56 -33.81 4.42
CA CYS A 100 -8.83 -33.34 5.57
C CYS A 100 -7.63 -32.51 5.10
N VAL A 101 -7.55 -31.27 5.55
CA VAL A 101 -6.57 -30.26 5.12
C VAL A 101 -5.78 -29.80 6.34
N SER A 102 -4.47 -29.86 6.26
CA SER A 102 -3.55 -29.49 7.34
C SER A 102 -2.81 -28.19 7.02
N PHE A 103 -2.62 -27.33 8.02
CA PHE A 103 -1.92 -26.05 7.95
C PHE A 103 -0.87 -26.00 9.06
N ASP A 104 0.41 -26.02 8.70
CA ASP A 104 1.50 -26.04 9.70
C ASP A 104 2.15 -24.67 9.89
N ASP A 105 2.44 -23.97 8.79
CA ASP A 105 2.95 -22.60 8.75
C ASP A 105 1.89 -21.61 8.24
N PHE A 106 1.42 -20.70 9.09
CA PHE A 106 0.41 -19.70 8.70
C PHE A 106 0.97 -18.53 7.89
N GLU A 107 2.30 -18.40 7.75
CA GLU A 107 2.89 -17.40 6.85
C GLU A 107 2.72 -17.78 5.37
N CYS A 108 2.51 -19.07 5.08
CA CYS A 108 2.38 -19.57 3.71
C CYS A 108 1.21 -20.54 3.48
N HIS A 109 0.51 -21.00 4.52
CA HIS A 109 -0.71 -21.80 4.40
C HIS A 109 -1.97 -21.02 4.79
N GLY A 110 -2.99 -21.10 3.95
CA GLY A 110 -4.26 -20.36 4.08
C GLY A 110 -4.88 -20.01 2.73
N ASP A 111 -5.92 -19.18 2.76
CA ASP A 111 -6.55 -18.59 1.58
C ASP A 111 -5.57 -17.67 0.84
N VAL A 112 -5.26 -18.02 -0.41
CA VAL A 112 -4.36 -17.26 -1.31
C VAL A 112 -5.17 -16.32 -2.21
N ASP A 113 -6.35 -16.78 -2.63
CA ASP A 113 -7.33 -16.04 -3.42
C ASP A 113 -8.73 -16.61 -3.16
N GLY A 114 -9.77 -15.80 -3.36
CA GLY A 114 -11.15 -16.18 -3.09
C GLY A 114 -11.68 -15.74 -1.72
N GLY A 115 -10.89 -15.04 -0.90
CA GLY A 115 -11.32 -14.58 0.41
C GLY A 115 -12.65 -13.80 0.45
N HIS A 116 -12.97 -13.00 -0.58
CA HIS A 116 -14.29 -12.36 -0.67
C HIS A 116 -15.43 -13.38 -0.84
N THR A 117 -15.23 -14.39 -1.68
CA THR A 117 -16.17 -15.52 -1.82
C THR A 117 -16.34 -16.20 -0.48
N TYR A 118 -15.23 -16.50 0.20
CA TYR A 118 -15.25 -17.15 1.50
C TYR A 118 -16.09 -16.39 2.53
N LYS A 119 -15.80 -15.10 2.73
CA LYS A 119 -16.53 -14.27 3.70
C LYS A 119 -18.01 -14.08 3.33
N VAL A 120 -18.33 -13.90 2.05
CA VAL A 120 -19.74 -13.82 1.60
C VAL A 120 -20.49 -15.12 1.90
N ILE A 121 -19.86 -16.28 1.68
CA ILE A 121 -20.45 -17.58 2.02
C ILE A 121 -20.71 -17.66 3.52
N LEU A 122 -19.71 -17.39 4.37
CA LEU A 122 -19.87 -17.49 5.82
C LEU A 122 -21.00 -16.61 6.36
N GLU A 123 -21.18 -15.40 5.83
CA GLU A 123 -22.25 -14.49 6.27
C GLU A 123 -23.66 -14.86 5.79
N ASN A 124 -23.79 -15.76 4.82
CA ASN A 124 -25.07 -15.99 4.14
C ASN A 124 -25.48 -17.46 4.02
N ARG A 125 -24.58 -18.42 4.26
CA ARG A 125 -24.87 -19.87 4.15
C ARG A 125 -25.97 -20.37 5.09
N ASP A 126 -26.22 -19.65 6.18
CA ASP A 126 -27.30 -20.00 7.12
C ASP A 126 -28.69 -19.72 6.53
N LYS A 127 -28.77 -18.92 5.47
CA LYS A 127 -30.01 -18.59 4.73
C LYS A 127 -30.29 -19.55 3.58
N LEU A 128 -29.38 -20.49 3.31
CA LEU A 128 -29.45 -21.42 2.19
C LEU A 128 -29.79 -22.81 2.69
N ASP A 129 -30.42 -23.62 1.84
CA ASP A 129 -30.65 -25.03 2.14
C ASP A 129 -29.42 -25.88 1.74
N TYR A 130 -29.25 -27.04 2.40
CA TYR A 130 -28.22 -28.01 2.03
C TYR A 130 -28.44 -28.52 0.60
N GLY A 131 -27.33 -28.72 -0.12
CA GLY A 131 -27.30 -29.26 -1.47
C GLY A 131 -27.74 -28.29 -2.56
N ARG A 132 -27.98 -27.01 -2.24
CA ARG A 132 -28.44 -26.00 -3.21
C ARG A 132 -27.29 -25.28 -3.90
N GLN A 133 -26.31 -24.81 -3.14
CA GLN A 133 -25.19 -24.03 -3.66
C GLN A 133 -23.85 -24.65 -3.30
N PHE A 134 -22.92 -24.63 -4.24
CA PHE A 134 -21.60 -25.23 -4.10
C PHE A 134 -20.50 -24.22 -4.42
N VAL A 135 -19.30 -24.44 -3.88
CA VAL A 135 -18.11 -23.63 -4.16
C VAL A 135 -16.96 -24.53 -4.59
N LYS A 136 -16.16 -24.04 -5.55
CA LYS A 136 -14.91 -24.70 -5.96
C LYS A 136 -13.82 -24.40 -4.94
N LEU A 137 -13.05 -25.42 -4.56
CA LEU A 137 -11.87 -25.29 -3.73
C LEU A 137 -10.67 -25.86 -4.49
N GLU A 138 -9.63 -25.05 -4.66
CA GLU A 138 -8.32 -25.48 -5.17
C GLU A 138 -7.35 -25.53 -3.98
N PHE A 139 -6.76 -26.69 -3.71
CA PHE A 139 -5.71 -26.83 -2.70
C PHE A 139 -4.37 -27.05 -3.39
N LEU A 140 -3.35 -26.33 -2.92
CA LEU A 140 -1.97 -26.42 -3.38
C LEU A 140 -1.09 -26.77 -2.19
N THR A 141 -0.33 -27.86 -2.29
CA THR A 141 0.64 -28.29 -1.27
C THR A 141 2.05 -28.27 -1.84
N GLY A 142 3.09 -28.08 -1.02
CA GLY A 142 4.47 -28.06 -1.51
C GLY A 142 4.79 -26.82 -2.35
N VAL A 143 4.17 -25.68 -2.01
CA VAL A 143 4.29 -24.40 -2.74
C VAL A 143 4.87 -23.29 -1.87
N GLU A 144 5.37 -23.62 -0.68
CA GLU A 144 5.89 -22.67 0.32
C GLU A 144 7.05 -21.86 -0.27
N ASP A 145 7.96 -22.53 -0.98
CA ASP A 145 9.12 -21.92 -1.67
C ASP A 145 8.73 -20.87 -2.72
N ILE A 146 7.52 -20.97 -3.29
CA ILE A 146 7.02 -20.08 -4.35
C ILE A 146 5.79 -19.27 -3.93
N PHE A 147 5.42 -19.30 -2.65
CA PHE A 147 4.14 -18.82 -2.14
C PHE A 147 3.87 -17.36 -2.53
N GLN A 148 4.84 -16.47 -2.33
CA GLN A 148 4.72 -15.04 -2.67
C GLN A 148 4.41 -14.82 -4.16
N ARG A 149 5.13 -15.54 -5.04
CA ARG A 149 4.92 -15.47 -6.50
C ARG A 149 3.55 -16.02 -6.89
N LEU A 150 3.12 -17.10 -6.24
CA LEU A 150 1.79 -17.71 -6.44
C LEU A 150 0.68 -16.73 -6.04
N ALA A 151 0.76 -16.14 -4.85
CA ALA A 151 -0.21 -15.17 -4.34
C ALA A 151 -0.34 -13.97 -5.29
N ALA A 152 0.77 -13.41 -5.75
CA ALA A 152 0.78 -12.33 -6.73
C ALA A 152 0.12 -12.72 -8.06
N ALA A 153 0.40 -13.92 -8.59
CA ALA A 153 -0.12 -14.39 -9.87
C ALA A 153 -1.63 -14.69 -9.85
N ARG A 154 -2.14 -15.25 -8.74
CA ARG A 154 -3.56 -15.65 -8.62
C ARG A 154 -4.50 -14.46 -8.53
N ASN A 155 -4.04 -13.37 -7.95
CA ASN A 155 -4.86 -12.18 -7.77
C ASN A 155 -4.84 -11.19 -8.99
N THR A 156 -4.57 -11.68 -10.20
CA THR A 156 -4.41 -10.83 -11.41
C THR A 156 -5.71 -10.43 -12.13
N SER A 157 -6.87 -11.04 -11.84
CA SER A 157 -8.14 -10.77 -12.55
C SER A 157 -8.76 -9.39 -12.25
N THR A 158 -8.39 -8.80 -11.11
CA THR A 158 -8.43 -7.36 -10.84
C THR A 158 -7.06 -7.09 -10.25
N GLN A 159 -6.17 -6.36 -10.93
CA GLN A 159 -4.76 -6.26 -10.53
C GLN A 159 -4.63 -5.79 -9.06
N VAL A 160 -4.05 -6.62 -8.18
CA VAL A 160 -3.69 -6.19 -6.81
C VAL A 160 -2.73 -5.02 -6.90
N GLN A 161 -2.93 -4.03 -6.04
CA GLN A 161 -1.99 -2.93 -5.96
C GLN A 161 -0.63 -3.43 -5.47
N ASP A 162 0.45 -2.92 -6.09
CA ASP A 162 1.84 -3.29 -5.75
C ASP A 162 2.13 -3.15 -4.24
N LYS A 163 1.40 -2.28 -3.52
CA LYS A 163 1.51 -2.11 -2.06
C LYS A 163 1.05 -3.32 -1.28
N SER A 164 -0.08 -3.94 -1.60
CA SER A 164 -0.57 -5.08 -0.82
C SER A 164 0.31 -6.31 -1.03
N ILE A 165 0.89 -6.46 -2.23
CA ILE A 165 1.89 -7.50 -2.50
C ILE A 165 3.16 -7.22 -1.70
N ALA A 166 3.65 -5.98 -1.69
CA ALA A 166 4.84 -5.60 -0.93
C ALA A 166 4.65 -5.76 0.59
N GLU A 167 3.44 -5.51 1.10
CA GLU A 167 3.07 -5.75 2.49
C GLU A 167 3.07 -7.25 2.84
N LEU A 168 2.48 -8.09 1.99
CA LEU A 168 2.54 -9.56 2.15
C LEU A 168 3.99 -10.07 2.13
N GLU A 169 4.86 -9.43 1.35
CA GLU A 169 6.29 -9.70 1.30
C GLU A 169 7.09 -9.06 2.45
N LYS A 170 6.42 -8.49 3.46
CA LYS A 170 6.99 -7.81 4.64
C LYS A 170 7.98 -6.68 4.30
N ARG A 171 7.80 -6.02 3.16
CA ARG A 171 8.76 -4.99 2.69
C ARG A 171 8.65 -3.67 3.43
N PHE A 172 7.55 -3.42 4.12
CA PHE A 172 7.31 -2.13 4.79
C PHE A 172 7.76 -2.10 6.26
N GLU A 173 8.42 -3.14 6.75
CA GLU A 173 8.92 -3.20 8.13
C GLU A 173 9.88 -2.04 8.47
N ILE A 174 10.69 -1.60 7.50
CA ILE A 174 11.54 -0.39 7.63
C ILE A 174 10.70 0.83 8.04
N ILE A 175 9.56 1.04 7.37
CA ILE A 175 8.68 2.18 7.62
C ILE A 175 7.95 1.98 8.96
N LYS A 176 7.40 0.78 9.20
CA LYS A 176 6.66 0.48 10.43
C LYS A 176 7.52 0.70 11.67
N ARG A 177 8.76 0.21 11.69
CA ARG A 177 9.70 0.44 12.80
C ARG A 177 10.02 1.92 13.00
N ALA A 178 10.25 2.66 11.92
CA ALA A 178 10.60 4.08 11.98
C ALA A 178 9.48 4.93 12.61
N VAL A 179 8.21 4.56 12.39
CA VAL A 179 7.05 5.33 12.83
C VAL A 179 6.26 4.70 13.99
N GLN A 180 6.66 3.53 14.51
CA GLN A 180 5.86 2.74 15.46
C GLN A 180 5.39 3.50 16.73
N TYR A 181 6.14 4.52 17.14
CA TYR A 181 5.83 5.34 18.33
C TYR A 181 5.11 6.66 18.00
N GLU A 182 4.80 6.90 16.73
CA GLU A 182 4.14 8.11 16.26
C GLU A 182 2.61 7.98 16.34
N PRO A 183 1.88 9.06 16.67
CA PRO A 183 0.43 9.01 16.88
C PRO A 183 -0.36 8.64 15.61
N TYR A 184 0.27 8.75 14.45
CA TYR A 184 -0.33 8.42 13.15
C TYR A 184 0.02 7.02 12.64
N ALA A 185 0.85 6.26 13.36
CA ALA A 185 1.30 4.94 12.92
C ALA A 185 0.12 4.01 12.58
N SER A 186 -0.90 3.98 13.46
CA SER A 186 -2.11 3.19 13.27
C SER A 186 -3.06 3.70 12.19
N ASN A 187 -2.84 4.91 11.67
CA ASN A 187 -3.64 5.50 10.60
C ASN A 187 -3.05 5.24 9.21
N ILE A 188 -1.86 4.63 9.13
CA ILE A 188 -1.22 4.21 7.88
C ILE A 188 -1.80 2.87 7.46
N TYR A 189 -2.22 2.79 6.20
CA TYR A 189 -2.69 1.55 5.63
C TYR A 189 -1.73 1.06 4.52
N PHE A 190 -1.34 -0.21 4.60
CA PHE A 190 -0.29 -0.81 3.77
C PHE A 190 -0.83 -1.70 2.64
N GLU A 191 -2.08 -2.12 2.76
CA GLU A 191 -2.76 -3.03 1.84
C GLU A 191 -4.12 -2.49 1.38
N GLU A 192 -4.65 -3.04 0.28
CA GLU A 192 -5.98 -2.71 -0.21
C GLU A 192 -7.05 -3.05 0.81
N ASN A 193 -8.05 -2.17 0.93
CA ASN A 193 -9.18 -2.31 1.84
C ASN A 193 -8.83 -2.30 3.33
N ASP A 194 -7.61 -1.90 3.69
CA ASP A 194 -7.24 -1.69 5.07
C ASP A 194 -7.92 -0.44 5.68
N GLN A 195 -7.83 -0.31 7.00
CA GLN A 195 -8.35 0.81 7.79
C GLN A 195 -7.26 1.85 7.97
N GLY A 196 -7.62 3.13 7.86
CA GLY A 196 -6.67 4.23 7.96
C GLY A 196 -6.94 5.30 6.91
N ASN A 197 -6.31 6.45 7.10
CA ASN A 197 -6.47 7.62 6.25
C ASN A 197 -5.17 8.06 5.58
N ILE A 198 -4.05 7.38 5.85
CA ILE A 198 -2.74 7.66 5.28
C ILE A 198 -2.33 6.46 4.42
N ASP A 199 -2.34 6.65 3.10
CA ASP A 199 -1.85 5.62 2.17
C ASP A 199 -0.33 5.50 2.28
N VAL A 200 0.22 4.28 2.42
CA VAL A 200 1.68 4.08 2.36
C VAL A 200 2.31 4.67 1.09
N THR A 201 1.58 4.74 -0.03
CA THR A 201 2.09 5.37 -1.27
C THR A 201 2.37 6.87 -1.13
N ASP A 202 1.71 7.57 -0.19
CA ASP A 202 2.03 8.96 0.13
C ASP A 202 3.33 9.07 0.91
N ILE A 203 3.56 8.14 1.84
CA ILE A 203 4.82 8.02 2.57
C ILE A 203 5.96 7.76 1.59
N LEU A 204 5.80 6.78 0.69
CA LEU A 204 6.81 6.44 -0.30
C LEU A 204 7.13 7.61 -1.24
N ALA A 205 6.13 8.42 -1.58
CA ALA A 205 6.36 9.64 -2.36
C ALA A 205 7.25 10.64 -1.61
N ILE A 206 7.01 10.85 -0.31
CA ILE A 206 7.84 11.71 0.55
C ILE A 206 9.25 11.12 0.65
N LEU A 207 9.41 9.86 1.03
CA LEU A 207 10.73 9.21 1.15
C LEU A 207 11.52 9.25 -0.16
N ASN A 208 10.86 9.06 -1.30
CA ASN A 208 11.50 9.17 -2.61
C ASN A 208 12.12 10.57 -2.83
N MET A 209 11.53 11.66 -2.31
CA MET A 209 12.11 13.01 -2.46
C MET A 209 13.48 13.16 -1.80
N PHE A 210 13.76 12.37 -0.77
CA PHE A 210 14.98 12.44 0.04
C PHE A 210 15.97 11.31 -0.27
N ASN A 211 15.72 10.50 -1.30
CA ASN A 211 16.63 9.45 -1.73
C ASN A 211 17.89 10.04 -2.39
N LEU A 212 18.97 10.19 -1.62
CA LEU A 212 20.24 10.76 -2.09
C LEU A 212 20.93 9.89 -3.15
N ASP A 213 20.69 8.57 -3.19
CA ASP A 213 21.22 7.72 -4.26
C ASP A 213 20.60 8.07 -5.63
N LEU A 214 19.32 8.50 -5.64
CA LEU A 214 18.62 8.93 -6.86
C LEU A 214 18.78 10.42 -7.17
N TYR A 215 18.81 11.24 -6.12
CA TYR A 215 18.79 12.70 -6.18
C TYR A 215 19.96 13.29 -5.36
N PRO A 216 21.22 13.01 -5.73
CA PRO A 216 22.38 13.41 -4.95
C PRO A 216 22.66 14.93 -5.02
N ASP A 217 22.18 15.59 -6.07
CA ASP A 217 22.64 16.94 -6.44
C ASP A 217 21.54 17.80 -7.07
N MET A 218 21.95 18.91 -7.69
CA MET A 218 21.09 19.89 -8.36
C MET A 218 20.77 19.57 -9.83
N GLU A 219 21.09 18.37 -10.30
CA GLU A 219 20.83 17.94 -11.68
C GLU A 219 19.66 16.95 -11.76
N LYS A 220 19.38 16.22 -10.69
CA LYS A 220 18.27 15.26 -10.60
C LYS A 220 17.22 15.69 -9.58
N PHE A 221 15.98 15.85 -10.02
CA PHE A 221 14.86 16.31 -9.18
C PHE A 221 13.76 15.27 -9.01
N PRO A 222 13.17 15.14 -7.81
CA PRO A 222 12.16 14.12 -7.51
C PRO A 222 10.75 14.48 -7.99
N THR A 223 10.60 14.94 -9.24
CA THR A 223 9.28 15.23 -9.83
C THR A 223 8.37 14.00 -9.91
N ALA A 224 8.97 12.80 -9.94
CA ALA A 224 8.26 11.52 -9.85
C ALA A 224 7.46 11.37 -8.55
N SER A 225 7.94 11.95 -7.44
CA SER A 225 7.24 11.93 -6.16
C SER A 225 5.87 12.58 -6.25
N TYR A 226 5.71 13.59 -7.11
CA TYR A 226 4.41 14.19 -7.40
C TYR A 226 3.65 13.50 -8.54
N SER A 227 4.37 13.20 -9.63
CA SER A 227 3.73 12.80 -10.89
C SER A 227 3.41 11.31 -11.02
N SER A 228 4.04 10.45 -10.21
CA SER A 228 3.88 8.99 -10.32
C SER A 228 4.11 8.27 -8.99
N LYS A 229 3.02 8.05 -8.25
CA LYS A 229 3.00 7.16 -7.08
C LYS A 229 3.51 5.76 -7.43
N LYS A 230 3.14 5.25 -8.62
CA LYS A 230 3.60 3.95 -9.12
C LYS A 230 5.12 3.87 -9.25
N LYS A 231 5.77 4.93 -9.73
CA LYS A 231 7.23 4.96 -9.80
C LYS A 231 7.86 4.93 -8.42
N CYS A 232 7.31 5.66 -7.45
CA CYS A 232 7.83 5.70 -6.07
C CYS A 232 7.77 4.32 -5.40
N ILE A 233 6.64 3.62 -5.53
CA ILE A 233 6.51 2.26 -4.98
C ILE A 233 7.44 1.26 -5.67
N ASN A 234 7.53 1.29 -7.00
CA ASN A 234 8.45 0.43 -7.73
C ASN A 234 9.91 0.67 -7.31
N THR A 235 10.30 1.94 -7.17
CA THR A 235 11.62 2.31 -6.68
C THR A 235 11.86 1.75 -5.27
N TYR A 236 10.93 1.89 -4.34
CA TYR A 236 11.05 1.32 -3.00
C TYR A 236 11.23 -0.21 -3.04
N ILE A 237 10.37 -0.90 -3.79
CA ILE A 237 10.42 -2.36 -3.94
C ILE A 237 11.76 -2.79 -4.56
N ASP A 238 12.25 -2.10 -5.59
CA ASP A 238 13.50 -2.43 -6.26
C ASP A 238 14.71 -2.32 -5.32
N TYR A 239 14.79 -1.25 -4.51
CA TYR A 239 15.84 -1.11 -3.50
C TYR A 239 15.74 -2.20 -2.44
N HIS A 240 14.54 -2.51 -1.95
CA HIS A 240 14.35 -3.60 -1.00
C HIS A 240 14.69 -4.98 -1.61
N LYS A 241 14.41 -5.23 -2.89
CA LYS A 241 14.82 -6.49 -3.57
C LYS A 241 16.34 -6.62 -3.67
N ARG A 242 17.03 -5.51 -3.94
CA ARG A 242 18.49 -5.52 -4.16
C ARG A 242 19.28 -5.58 -2.86
N TYR A 243 18.85 -4.82 -1.85
CA TYR A 243 19.63 -4.58 -0.65
C TYR A 243 18.96 -5.10 0.63
N GLY A 244 17.70 -5.53 0.58
CA GLY A 244 16.94 -5.92 1.77
C GLY A 244 16.95 -4.80 2.80
N GLU A 245 17.28 -5.14 4.05
CA GLU A 245 17.47 -4.18 5.13
C GLU A 245 18.95 -3.86 5.42
N SER A 246 19.84 -4.02 4.44
CA SER A 246 21.26 -3.66 4.61
C SER A 246 21.46 -2.14 4.69
N SER A 247 22.63 -1.73 5.18
CA SER A 247 23.06 -0.31 5.21
C SER A 247 23.23 0.32 3.82
N GLU A 248 23.20 -0.47 2.74
CA GLU A 248 23.21 0.05 1.38
C GLU A 248 21.82 0.51 0.93
N ASN A 249 20.75 0.07 1.59
CA ASN A 249 19.39 0.49 1.24
C ASN A 249 19.16 1.95 1.68
N PRO A 250 18.88 2.91 0.76
CA PRO A 250 18.68 4.30 1.11
C PRO A 250 17.51 4.54 2.07
N TYR A 251 16.51 3.65 2.11
CA TYR A 251 15.40 3.73 3.07
C TYR A 251 15.80 3.31 4.49
N ILE A 252 16.80 2.42 4.63
CA ILE A 252 17.46 2.14 5.92
C ILE A 252 18.31 3.35 6.33
N LYS A 253 19.08 3.92 5.40
CA LYS A 253 19.87 5.15 5.66
C LYS A 253 18.98 6.30 6.14
N MET A 254 17.73 6.39 5.68
CA MET A 254 16.75 7.40 6.08
C MET A 254 16.11 7.18 7.45
N GLU A 255 16.14 5.97 8.02
CA GLU A 255 15.42 5.64 9.26
C GLU A 255 15.62 6.66 10.40
N PRO A 256 16.84 7.18 10.66
CA PRO A 256 17.06 8.15 11.73
C PRO A 256 16.32 9.48 11.57
N ILE A 257 16.05 9.91 10.32
CA ILE A 257 15.39 11.19 10.01
C ILE A 257 13.95 11.03 9.53
N MET A 258 13.46 9.79 9.37
CA MET A 258 12.19 9.52 8.67
C MET A 258 10.99 10.24 9.33
N ARG A 259 10.96 10.26 10.66
CA ARG A 259 9.94 10.97 11.46
C ARG A 259 9.98 12.49 11.24
N ASP A 260 11.17 13.06 11.12
CA ASP A 260 11.34 14.48 10.85
C ASP A 260 10.79 14.84 9.47
N LEU A 261 10.90 13.96 8.47
CA LEU A 261 10.36 14.21 7.13
C LEU A 261 8.82 14.37 7.16
N PHE A 262 8.13 13.50 7.89
CA PHE A 262 6.67 13.57 8.03
C PHE A 262 6.23 14.76 8.90
N LYS A 263 7.00 15.08 9.94
CA LYS A 263 6.77 16.27 10.76
C LYS A 263 7.02 17.56 9.97
N LEU A 264 8.03 17.59 9.11
CA LEU A 264 8.34 18.72 8.23
C LEU A 264 7.25 18.91 7.17
N TYR A 265 6.69 17.81 6.62
CA TYR A 265 5.52 17.88 5.75
C TYR A 265 4.37 18.64 6.42
N ASP A 266 3.95 18.20 7.61
CA ASP A 266 2.87 18.83 8.36
C ASP A 266 3.22 20.29 8.72
N TYR A 267 4.47 20.55 9.12
CA TYR A 267 4.92 21.89 9.47
C TYR A 267 4.79 22.86 8.30
N ILE A 268 5.20 22.44 7.10
CA ILE A 268 5.01 23.22 5.87
C ILE A 268 3.52 23.40 5.60
N GLU A 269 2.74 22.32 5.62
CA GLU A 269 1.31 22.31 5.30
C GLU A 269 0.52 23.30 6.15
N ILE A 270 0.74 23.28 7.47
CA ILE A 270 0.07 24.14 8.46
C ILE A 270 0.44 25.62 8.23
N ASN A 271 1.69 25.90 7.86
CA ASN A 271 2.21 27.27 7.75
C ASN A 271 2.10 27.88 6.35
N MET A 272 1.61 27.16 5.33
CA MET A 272 1.49 27.65 3.95
C MET A 272 0.83 29.04 3.84
N ALA A 273 -0.26 29.27 4.56
CA ALA A 273 -0.98 30.54 4.53
C ALA A 273 -0.21 31.68 5.20
N LYS A 274 0.48 31.38 6.31
CA LYS A 274 1.36 32.32 7.01
C LYS A 274 2.50 32.76 6.09
N TYR A 275 3.23 31.80 5.53
CA TYR A 275 4.34 32.07 4.61
C TYR A 275 3.90 32.84 3.36
N TYR A 276 2.72 32.52 2.80
CA TYR A 276 2.16 33.31 1.71
C TYR A 276 1.96 34.79 2.12
N LYS A 277 1.44 35.04 3.32
CA LYS A 277 1.15 36.39 3.82
C LYS A 277 2.40 37.24 4.09
N GLU A 278 3.53 36.62 4.41
CA GLU A 278 4.81 37.31 4.57
C GLU A 278 5.26 38.00 3.28
N LYS A 279 5.02 37.38 2.11
CA LYS A 279 5.38 37.93 0.79
C LYS A 279 4.24 38.65 0.08
N PHE A 280 2.99 38.33 0.40
CA PHE A 280 1.79 38.99 -0.14
C PHE A 280 0.86 39.50 0.99
N PRO A 281 1.22 40.57 1.72
CA PRO A 281 0.45 41.03 2.89
C PRO A 281 -1.03 41.32 2.59
N VAL A 282 -1.30 41.95 1.44
CA VAL A 282 -2.66 42.26 0.95
C VAL A 282 -3.32 41.09 0.20
N GLY A 283 -2.55 40.06 -0.16
CA GLY A 283 -3.04 38.91 -0.92
C GLY A 283 -3.93 37.99 -0.08
N LYS A 284 -4.94 37.37 -0.68
CA LYS A 284 -5.80 36.39 0.00
C LYS A 284 -5.38 34.98 -0.38
N TYR A 285 -4.75 34.24 0.54
CA TYR A 285 -4.23 32.89 0.24
C TYR A 285 -5.31 31.94 -0.28
N GLY A 286 -6.51 31.99 0.32
CA GLY A 286 -7.66 31.19 -0.12
C GLY A 286 -8.21 31.51 -1.52
N LEU A 287 -7.75 32.57 -2.19
CA LEU A 287 -8.07 32.84 -3.60
C LEU A 287 -7.02 32.25 -4.57
N THR A 288 -5.92 31.70 -4.06
CA THR A 288 -4.93 31.00 -4.88
C THR A 288 -5.56 29.72 -5.43
N LYS A 289 -5.51 29.54 -6.76
CA LYS A 289 -6.16 28.40 -7.41
C LYS A 289 -5.64 27.07 -6.85
N GLY A 290 -6.57 26.20 -6.45
CA GLY A 290 -6.29 24.89 -5.86
C GLY A 290 -6.16 24.88 -4.34
N VAL A 291 -6.11 26.04 -3.69
CA VAL A 291 -6.25 26.14 -2.23
C VAL A 291 -7.72 26.05 -1.87
N SER A 292 -8.04 25.18 -0.92
CA SER A 292 -9.38 25.07 -0.35
C SER A 292 -9.43 25.76 1.02
N VAL A 293 -10.53 26.45 1.30
CA VAL A 293 -10.76 27.15 2.57
C VAL A 293 -11.79 26.37 3.39
N ALA A 294 -11.55 26.24 4.69
CA ALA A 294 -12.50 25.64 5.62
C ALA A 294 -13.83 26.40 5.58
N LYS A 295 -14.95 25.70 5.71
CA LYS A 295 -16.30 26.28 5.68
C LYS A 295 -17.06 25.82 6.92
N ASN A 296 -18.00 26.66 7.38
CA ASN A 296 -18.95 26.32 8.46
C ASN A 296 -18.30 25.83 9.77
N GLY A 297 -17.08 26.29 10.09
CA GLY A 297 -16.36 25.89 11.30
C GLY A 297 -15.67 24.53 11.23
N GLU A 298 -15.80 23.78 10.14
CA GLU A 298 -15.10 22.50 9.93
C GLU A 298 -13.68 22.76 9.41
N LEU A 299 -12.70 22.70 10.31
CA LEU A 299 -11.28 22.84 9.96
C LEU A 299 -10.72 21.56 9.34
N TYR A 300 -9.80 21.73 8.40
CA TYR A 300 -9.00 20.63 7.87
C TYR A 300 -8.03 20.12 8.94
N ARG A 301 -7.42 18.96 8.66
CA ARG A 301 -6.42 18.34 9.52
C ARG A 301 -5.14 18.07 8.75
N SER A 302 -3.99 18.38 9.35
CA SER A 302 -2.69 18.06 8.76
C SER A 302 -2.53 16.56 8.60
N LYS A 303 -1.79 16.15 7.57
CA LYS A 303 -1.79 14.77 7.08
C LYS A 303 -1.40 13.74 8.14
N PHE A 304 -0.33 14.00 8.89
CA PHE A 304 0.22 13.03 9.83
C PHE A 304 -0.30 13.30 11.25
N TYR A 305 -0.06 14.47 11.82
CA TYR A 305 -0.34 14.77 13.22
C TYR A 305 -1.75 15.32 13.47
N GLY A 306 -2.56 15.51 12.43
CA GLY A 306 -3.97 15.87 12.57
C GLY A 306 -4.24 17.27 13.14
N ASN A 307 -3.25 18.17 13.05
CA ASN A 307 -3.34 19.55 13.52
C ASN A 307 -4.40 20.32 12.72
N ARG A 308 -5.13 21.21 13.39
CA ARG A 308 -6.22 21.98 12.76
C ARG A 308 -5.69 22.99 11.76
N MET A 309 -6.30 23.09 10.58
CA MET A 309 -5.90 24.00 9.51
C MET A 309 -7.10 24.68 8.87
N GLU A 310 -6.99 25.99 8.60
CA GLU A 310 -8.01 26.76 7.90
C GLU A 310 -7.95 26.59 6.38
N TYR A 311 -6.77 26.22 5.88
CA TYR A 311 -6.51 26.07 4.45
C TYR A 311 -5.99 24.66 4.17
N LEU A 312 -6.45 24.08 3.06
CA LEU A 312 -5.87 22.87 2.48
C LEU A 312 -5.13 23.26 1.21
N SER A 313 -3.83 23.00 1.20
CA SER A 313 -2.94 23.36 0.09
C SER A 313 -2.77 22.16 -0.85
N PRO A 314 -2.71 22.36 -2.17
CA PRO A 314 -2.50 21.25 -3.10
C PRO A 314 -1.10 20.66 -2.92
N THR A 315 -0.97 19.34 -3.03
CA THR A 315 0.33 18.66 -2.96
C THR A 315 1.30 19.11 -4.05
N GLY A 316 0.80 19.63 -5.18
CA GLY A 316 1.62 20.26 -6.22
C GLY A 316 2.38 21.50 -5.76
N PHE A 317 1.97 22.12 -4.64
CA PHE A 317 2.74 23.17 -3.97
C PHE A 317 3.64 22.61 -2.87
N ILE A 318 3.10 21.71 -2.03
CA ILE A 318 3.83 21.19 -0.87
C ILE A 318 5.03 20.33 -1.30
N TYR A 319 4.86 19.44 -2.28
CA TYR A 319 5.88 18.45 -2.64
C TYR A 319 7.18 19.09 -3.17
N PRO A 320 7.14 20.07 -4.09
CA PRO A 320 8.35 20.78 -4.50
C PRO A 320 9.05 21.51 -3.35
N ILE A 321 8.29 22.14 -2.45
CA ILE A 321 8.84 22.86 -1.28
C ILE A 321 9.50 21.86 -0.35
N LEU A 322 8.80 20.80 0.05
CA LEU A 322 9.34 19.78 0.95
C LEU A 322 10.59 19.11 0.35
N GLY A 323 10.54 18.72 -0.92
CA GLY A 323 11.66 18.06 -1.58
C GLY A 323 12.89 18.96 -1.77
N ALA A 324 12.76 20.29 -1.66
CA ALA A 324 13.90 21.19 -1.64
C ALA A 324 14.78 20.98 -0.39
N PHE A 325 14.20 20.56 0.73
CA PHE A 325 14.92 20.31 1.99
C PHE A 325 15.89 19.12 1.92
N ARG A 326 15.84 18.30 0.87
CA ARG A 326 16.90 17.31 0.60
C ARG A 326 18.28 17.98 0.46
N ALA A 327 18.33 19.27 0.11
CA ALA A 327 19.57 20.07 0.10
C ALA A 327 20.26 20.13 1.47
N LEU A 328 19.51 19.92 2.56
CA LEU A 328 20.02 19.92 3.93
C LEU A 328 20.51 18.54 4.38
N LEU A 329 20.39 17.50 3.55
CA LEU A 329 20.83 16.15 3.91
C LEU A 329 22.26 15.87 3.48
N ARG A 330 22.94 15.07 4.31
CA ARG A 330 24.18 14.39 3.95
C ARG A 330 24.17 12.98 4.50
N GLU A 331 24.92 12.10 3.85
CA GLU A 331 25.25 10.79 4.42
C GLU A 331 26.45 10.93 5.36
N LYS A 332 26.31 10.45 6.59
CA LYS A 332 27.36 10.39 7.60
C LYS A 332 27.26 9.05 8.33
N ASN A 333 28.36 8.30 8.38
CA ASN A 333 28.42 6.97 9.00
C ASN A 333 27.34 5.99 8.44
N GLY A 334 27.10 6.03 7.13
CA GLY A 334 26.15 5.13 6.46
C GLY A 334 24.67 5.46 6.71
N VAL A 335 24.35 6.61 7.32
CA VAL A 335 22.96 7.07 7.51
C VAL A 335 22.80 8.53 7.11
N TYR A 336 21.56 8.93 6.83
CA TYR A 336 21.24 10.31 6.50
C TYR A 336 21.11 11.15 7.76
N THR A 337 21.67 12.36 7.69
CA THR A 337 21.63 13.34 8.79
C THR A 337 21.34 14.72 8.24
N TRP A 338 20.62 15.53 9.02
CA TRP A 338 20.44 16.94 8.73
C TRP A 338 21.74 17.72 8.98
N MET A 339 22.16 18.52 8.00
CA MET A 339 23.27 19.46 8.15
C MET A 339 22.89 20.67 9.00
N LYS A 340 21.62 21.10 8.92
CA LYS A 340 21.00 22.18 9.68
C LYS A 340 19.58 21.75 10.05
N ASN A 341 19.05 22.23 11.18
CA ASN A 341 17.69 21.90 11.59
C ASN A 341 16.69 22.37 10.51
N PRO A 342 15.92 21.47 9.86
CA PRO A 342 15.04 21.84 8.76
C PRO A 342 13.89 22.76 9.20
N PHE A 343 13.48 22.71 10.46
CA PHE A 343 12.40 23.55 11.00
C PHE A 343 12.84 25.01 11.15
N ILE A 344 14.12 25.27 11.43
CA ILE A 344 14.67 26.62 11.43
C ILE A 344 14.73 27.14 10.00
N VAL A 345 15.27 26.33 9.08
CA VAL A 345 15.42 26.74 7.68
C VAL A 345 14.07 27.03 7.00
N VAL A 346 13.02 26.26 7.30
CA VAL A 346 11.69 26.52 6.75
C VAL A 346 11.03 27.75 7.37
N ASP A 347 11.31 28.09 8.62
CA ASP A 347 10.83 29.35 9.20
C ASP A 347 11.49 30.56 8.56
N ASP A 348 12.79 30.47 8.24
CA ASP A 348 13.53 31.56 7.59
C ASP A 348 13.17 31.73 6.10
N LEU A 349 13.02 30.62 5.38
CA LEU A 349 12.86 30.62 3.91
C LEU A 349 11.43 30.35 3.44
N GLY A 350 10.51 29.96 4.35
CA GLY A 350 9.16 29.50 4.01
C GLY A 350 8.39 30.48 3.15
N GLY A 351 8.43 31.78 3.50
CA GLY A 351 7.81 32.84 2.70
C GLY A 351 8.30 32.86 1.25
N GLU A 352 9.61 32.78 1.04
CA GLU A 352 10.22 32.80 -0.30
C GLU A 352 9.87 31.54 -1.11
N LEU A 353 9.91 30.37 -0.47
CA LEU A 353 9.57 29.09 -1.09
C LEU A 353 8.10 29.04 -1.53
N VAL A 354 7.19 29.54 -0.69
CA VAL A 354 5.76 29.61 -1.00
C VAL A 354 5.50 30.64 -2.10
N ALA A 355 6.13 31.82 -2.04
CA ALA A 355 5.96 32.84 -3.07
C ALA A 355 6.44 32.37 -4.45
N THR A 356 7.64 31.81 -4.51
CA THR A 356 8.20 31.23 -5.74
C THR A 356 7.25 30.19 -6.34
N THR A 357 6.72 29.29 -5.50
CA THR A 357 5.81 28.23 -5.94
C THR A 357 4.49 28.78 -6.48
N VAL A 358 3.89 29.76 -5.78
CA VAL A 358 2.61 30.35 -6.20
C VAL A 358 2.77 31.20 -7.46
N GLU A 359 3.85 31.96 -7.58
CA GLU A 359 4.16 32.73 -8.80
C GLU A 359 4.40 31.81 -9.98
N ARG A 360 5.16 30.72 -9.78
CA ARG A 360 5.33 29.69 -10.81
C ARG A 360 3.97 29.11 -11.22
N SER A 361 3.06 28.89 -10.27
CA SER A 361 1.67 28.49 -10.58
C SER A 361 0.96 29.46 -11.50
N ARG A 362 1.04 30.77 -11.20
CA ARG A 362 0.43 31.82 -12.02
C ARG A 362 0.99 31.80 -13.43
N THR A 363 2.31 31.68 -13.59
CA THR A 363 2.96 31.60 -14.93
C THR A 363 2.57 30.35 -15.72
N LEU A 364 2.26 29.25 -15.04
CA LEU A 364 1.83 27.99 -15.65
C LEU A 364 0.29 27.89 -15.78
N GLY A 365 -0.40 29.02 -15.86
CA GLY A 365 -1.84 29.09 -16.07
C GLY A 365 -2.68 28.86 -14.82
N ASN A 366 -2.16 29.21 -13.64
CA ASN A 366 -2.78 28.97 -12.32
C ASN A 366 -3.08 27.49 -12.06
N ASN A 367 -2.14 26.60 -12.41
CA ASN A 367 -2.33 25.17 -12.32
C ASN A 367 -1.34 24.52 -11.33
N PRO A 368 -1.77 24.14 -10.10
CA PRO A 368 -0.93 23.41 -9.15
C PRO A 368 -0.37 22.09 -9.71
N GLN A 369 -1.11 21.43 -10.61
CA GLN A 369 -0.67 20.20 -11.25
C GLN A 369 0.53 20.41 -12.17
N SER A 370 0.57 21.55 -12.87
CA SER A 370 1.70 21.90 -13.73
C SER A 370 2.92 22.22 -12.87
N VAL A 371 2.75 22.97 -11.78
CA VAL A 371 3.84 23.34 -10.85
C VAL A 371 4.50 22.11 -10.22
N GLY A 372 3.71 21.17 -9.72
CA GLY A 372 4.27 19.95 -9.13
C GLY A 372 5.06 19.09 -10.12
N LYS A 373 4.81 19.24 -11.43
CA LYS A 373 5.51 18.53 -12.52
C LYS A 373 6.69 19.33 -13.13
N ASP A 374 6.82 20.61 -12.81
CA ASP A 374 7.77 21.51 -13.43
C ASP A 374 9.16 21.41 -12.79
N SER A 375 10.11 20.75 -13.45
CA SER A 375 11.48 20.58 -12.94
C SER A 375 12.18 21.89 -12.62
N GLY A 376 11.85 22.98 -13.34
CA GLY A 376 12.35 24.32 -13.07
C GLY A 376 12.00 24.79 -11.65
N ASN A 377 10.75 24.61 -11.21
CA ASN A 377 10.29 24.94 -9.87
C ASN A 377 11.07 24.17 -8.80
N TRP A 378 11.20 22.85 -8.97
CA TRP A 378 11.96 22.00 -8.03
C TRP A 378 13.42 22.44 -7.94
N LYS A 379 14.03 22.83 -9.07
CA LYS A 379 15.40 23.37 -9.12
C LYS A 379 15.53 24.67 -8.37
N THR A 380 14.66 25.64 -8.64
CA THR A 380 14.69 26.94 -7.98
C THR A 380 14.55 26.79 -6.47
N LEU A 381 13.55 26.03 -6.00
CA LEU A 381 13.33 25.84 -4.57
C LEU A 381 14.51 25.13 -3.88
N TYR A 382 15.06 24.09 -4.52
CA TYR A 382 16.26 23.41 -4.03
C TYR A 382 17.46 24.36 -3.89
N MET A 383 17.67 25.22 -4.89
CA MET A 383 18.74 26.23 -4.86
C MET A 383 18.50 27.27 -3.76
N THR A 384 17.26 27.71 -3.54
CA THR A 384 16.92 28.63 -2.44
C THR A 384 17.31 28.04 -1.09
N VAL A 385 16.94 26.77 -0.82
CA VAL A 385 17.32 26.09 0.43
C VAL A 385 18.83 25.89 0.53
N LYS A 386 19.49 25.50 -0.58
CA LYS A 386 20.94 25.29 -0.60
C LYS A 386 21.74 26.57 -0.38
N LEU A 387 21.27 27.72 -0.88
CA LEU A 387 21.93 29.01 -0.67
C LEU A 387 21.76 29.50 0.77
N GLY A 388 20.60 29.27 1.40
CA GLY A 388 20.39 29.55 2.82
C GLY A 388 21.17 28.67 3.80
N LEU A 389 22.00 27.74 3.30
CA LEU A 389 23.04 27.05 4.09
C LEU A 389 24.37 27.81 4.14
N LEU A 390 24.60 28.71 3.18
CA LEU A 390 25.85 29.47 3.05
C LEU A 390 25.81 30.78 3.85
N GLU A 391 24.60 31.21 4.24
CA GLU A 391 24.31 32.27 5.20
C GLU A 391 24.16 31.69 6.61
#